data_AF-A0A8J9WZX7-F1
#
_entry.id   AF-A0A8J9WZX7-F1
#
_cell.length_a   1.000
_cell.length_b   1.000
_cell.length_c   1.000
_cell.angle_alpha   90.00
_cell.angle_beta   90.00
_cell.angle_gamma   90.00
#
_symmetry.space_group_name_H-M   'P 1'
#
loop_
_entity.id
_entity.type
_entity.pdbx_description
1 polymer ?
#
loop_
_entity_poly.entity_id
_entity_poly.type
_entity_poly.pdbx_seq_one_letter_code
_entity_poly.pdbx_strand_id
1 'polypeptide(L)'
;MDPLEHVLVNLLGATTPDSSYRRFFEEYGITQASELASITENRLATVSYGVLTPSVGDTPATIVRMFLPPAQQDRILKIVKWFLSKGTDVTNETWFELTPEVLEYWQPASAIVAPATPVGSDARSSFVESAAAKFRKTIKNHSVPYPKFSEDRFWVTWNTNIRIKLRIHGVQLVLDPDYLPETADETDTFVEMQNFVFGVFNDILLTPRARGILHKHVDELDAQAVYRDLVASYGKGINAQITATSI
;
A
#
# COMPACT_ATOMS: atom_id res chain seq x y z
N MET A 1 -26.29 -20.30 -10.45
CA MET A 1 -26.10 -18.84 -10.28
C MET A 1 -25.00 -18.43 -11.23
N ASP A 2 -25.13 -17.32 -11.94
CA ASP A 2 -24.06 -16.83 -12.80
C ASP A 2 -22.87 -16.31 -11.93
N PRO A 3 -21.60 -16.56 -12.29
CA PRO A 3 -20.44 -16.10 -11.52
C PRO A 3 -20.39 -14.57 -11.33
N LEU A 4 -20.77 -13.78 -12.34
CA LEU A 4 -20.78 -12.32 -12.24
C LEU A 4 -21.91 -11.87 -11.29
N GLU A 5 -23.08 -12.52 -11.37
CA GLU A 5 -24.17 -12.27 -10.42
C GLU A 5 -23.81 -12.66 -8.99
N HIS A 6 -23.03 -13.73 -8.76
CA HIS A 6 -22.50 -14.08 -7.43
C HIS A 6 -21.61 -12.97 -6.88
N VAL A 7 -20.70 -12.44 -7.71
CA VAL A 7 -19.82 -11.32 -7.31
C VAL A 7 -20.64 -10.07 -6.99
N LEU A 8 -21.57 -9.69 -7.85
CA LEU A 8 -22.39 -8.49 -7.67
C LEU A 8 -23.26 -8.58 -6.41
N VAL A 9 -24.00 -9.67 -6.24
CA VAL A 9 -24.98 -9.81 -5.16
C VAL A 9 -24.31 -10.15 -3.83
N ASN A 10 -23.50 -11.22 -3.81
CA ASN A 10 -23.00 -11.77 -2.56
C ASN A 10 -21.74 -11.03 -2.08
N LEU A 11 -20.86 -10.62 -2.99
CA LEU A 11 -19.59 -10.01 -2.60
C LEU A 11 -19.64 -8.49 -2.55
N LEU A 12 -20.40 -7.85 -3.43
CA LEU A 12 -20.49 -6.40 -3.53
C LEU A 12 -21.77 -5.80 -2.94
N GLY A 13 -22.78 -6.63 -2.63
CA GLY A 13 -24.07 -6.16 -2.09
C GLY A 13 -24.90 -5.37 -3.11
N ALA A 14 -24.64 -5.56 -4.41
CA ALA A 14 -25.28 -4.89 -5.52
C ALA A 14 -26.64 -5.55 -5.89
N THR A 15 -27.57 -5.56 -4.94
CA THR A 15 -28.88 -6.24 -5.07
C THR A 15 -29.87 -5.48 -5.95
N THR A 16 -29.68 -4.17 -6.12
CA THR A 16 -30.55 -3.33 -6.95
C THR A 16 -29.89 -3.02 -8.31
N PRO A 17 -30.68 -2.94 -9.40
CA PRO A 17 -30.18 -2.56 -10.73
C PRO A 17 -29.48 -1.19 -10.75
N ASP A 18 -29.93 -0.27 -9.89
CA ASP A 18 -29.38 1.09 -9.78
C ASP A 18 -28.18 1.21 -8.84
N SER A 19 -27.66 0.09 -8.32
CA SER A 19 -26.46 0.12 -7.50
C SER A 19 -25.25 0.66 -8.28
N SER A 20 -24.38 1.39 -7.59
CA SER A 20 -23.17 1.99 -8.16
C SER A 20 -22.28 0.96 -8.86
N TYR A 21 -22.16 -0.25 -8.29
CA TYR A 21 -21.41 -1.35 -8.88
C TYR A 21 -21.95 -1.84 -10.23
N ARG A 22 -23.28 -2.00 -10.35
CA ARG A 22 -23.89 -2.47 -11.60
C ARG A 22 -23.76 -1.45 -12.71
N ARG A 23 -24.04 -0.18 -12.41
CA ARG A 23 -23.85 0.93 -13.35
C ARG A 23 -22.39 1.07 -13.78
N PHE A 24 -21.46 0.90 -12.84
CA PHE A 24 -20.03 0.94 -13.15
C PHE A 24 -19.60 -0.24 -14.04
N PHE A 25 -20.02 -1.47 -13.77
CA PHE A 25 -19.67 -2.64 -14.60
C PHE A 25 -20.30 -2.56 -15.99
N GLU A 26 -21.52 -2.04 -16.10
CA GLU A 26 -22.17 -1.77 -17.39
C GLU A 26 -21.35 -0.77 -18.23
N GLU A 27 -20.95 0.37 -17.65
CA GLU A 27 -20.12 1.36 -18.34
C GLU A 27 -18.70 0.84 -18.64
N TYR A 28 -18.16 -0.01 -17.79
CA TYR A 28 -16.86 -0.66 -18.00
C TYR A 28 -16.93 -1.70 -19.13
N GLY A 29 -18.13 -2.20 -19.44
CA GLY A 29 -18.35 -3.26 -20.42
C GLY A 29 -18.09 -4.67 -19.88
N ILE A 30 -18.24 -4.88 -18.58
CA ILE A 30 -18.05 -6.19 -17.94
C ILE A 30 -19.32 -7.00 -18.10
N THR A 31 -19.23 -8.07 -18.88
CA THR A 31 -20.33 -9.01 -19.14
C THR A 31 -20.11 -10.38 -18.51
N GLN A 32 -18.87 -10.69 -18.14
CA GLN A 32 -18.48 -11.97 -17.54
C GLN A 32 -17.56 -11.76 -16.34
N ALA A 33 -17.59 -12.68 -15.37
CA ALA A 33 -16.74 -12.59 -14.18
C ALA A 33 -15.24 -12.65 -14.52
N SER A 34 -14.83 -13.43 -15.53
CA SER A 34 -13.43 -13.52 -15.97
C SER A 34 -12.85 -12.15 -16.38
N GLU A 35 -13.67 -11.23 -16.88
CA GLU A 35 -13.24 -9.90 -17.30
C GLU A 35 -12.85 -9.01 -16.11
N LEU A 36 -13.35 -9.32 -14.89
CA LEU A 36 -12.93 -8.68 -13.66
C LEU A 36 -11.41 -8.80 -13.45
N ALA A 37 -10.80 -9.91 -13.87
CA ALA A 37 -9.36 -10.14 -13.72
C ALA A 37 -8.48 -9.10 -14.47
N SER A 38 -9.05 -8.43 -15.47
CA SER A 38 -8.39 -7.39 -16.26
C SER A 38 -8.55 -5.99 -15.67
N ILE A 39 -9.34 -5.83 -14.60
CA ILE A 39 -9.55 -4.53 -13.96
C ILE A 39 -8.27 -4.08 -13.26
N THR A 40 -7.79 -2.90 -13.63
CA THR A 40 -6.67 -2.24 -12.96
C THR A 40 -7.13 -1.08 -12.09
N GLU A 41 -6.34 -0.74 -11.09
CA GLU A 41 -6.58 0.39 -10.17
C GLU A 41 -6.76 1.73 -10.93
N ASN A 42 -5.94 1.97 -11.96
CA ASN A 42 -6.07 3.15 -12.80
C ASN A 42 -7.44 3.21 -13.51
N ARG A 43 -7.97 2.07 -13.95
CA ARG A 43 -9.27 2.00 -14.60
C ARG A 43 -10.42 2.21 -13.60
N LEU A 44 -10.29 1.74 -12.35
CA LEU A 44 -11.24 2.03 -11.29
C LEU A 44 -11.32 3.52 -10.96
N ALA A 45 -10.18 4.22 -10.98
CA ALA A 45 -10.11 5.65 -10.67
C ALA A 45 -10.56 6.58 -11.81
N THR A 46 -10.53 6.12 -13.06
CA THR A 46 -10.78 6.96 -14.24
C THR A 46 -12.14 6.75 -14.90
N VAL A 47 -12.78 5.60 -14.68
CA VAL A 47 -14.10 5.32 -15.25
C VAL A 47 -15.19 5.94 -14.37
N SER A 48 -16.06 6.73 -15.00
CA SER A 48 -17.25 7.30 -14.37
C SER A 48 -18.51 6.72 -15.00
N TYR A 49 -19.53 6.46 -14.19
CA TYR A 49 -20.82 5.93 -14.65
C TYR A 49 -21.88 7.03 -14.61
N GLY A 50 -22.86 6.94 -15.51
CA GLY A 50 -23.99 7.87 -15.54
C GLY A 50 -25.03 7.55 -14.47
N VAL A 51 -25.49 8.58 -13.75
CA VAL A 51 -26.66 8.50 -12.88
C VAL A 51 -27.69 9.52 -13.36
N LEU A 52 -28.91 9.07 -13.62
CA LEU A 52 -30.02 9.95 -13.95
C LEU A 52 -30.50 10.65 -12.67
N THR A 53 -30.46 11.98 -12.68
CA THR A 53 -31.09 12.75 -11.60
C THR A 53 -32.59 12.87 -11.87
N PRO A 54 -33.44 12.69 -10.84
CA PRO A 54 -34.87 12.88 -11.01
C PRO A 54 -35.17 14.32 -11.40
N SER A 55 -36.15 14.51 -12.29
CA SER A 55 -36.64 15.83 -12.68
C SER A 55 -37.20 16.53 -11.44
N VAL A 56 -36.62 17.68 -11.07
CA VAL A 56 -37.13 18.51 -9.97
C VAL A 56 -37.67 19.81 -10.57
N GLY A 57 -39.00 19.94 -10.58
CA GLY A 57 -39.70 21.09 -11.20
C GLY A 57 -39.49 21.15 -12.71
N ASP A 58 -39.21 22.35 -13.23
CA ASP A 58 -38.95 22.61 -14.66
C ASP A 58 -37.54 22.19 -15.13
N THR A 59 -36.75 21.55 -14.27
CA THR A 59 -35.39 21.10 -14.61
C THR A 59 -35.46 19.70 -15.25
N PRO A 60 -35.06 19.52 -16.52
CA PRO A 60 -35.10 18.21 -17.17
C PRO A 60 -34.12 17.24 -16.52
N ALA A 61 -34.47 15.95 -16.54
CA ALA A 61 -33.60 14.88 -16.06
C ALA A 61 -32.23 14.96 -16.77
N THR A 62 -31.16 14.99 -15.98
CA THR A 62 -29.79 15.14 -16.47
C THR A 62 -28.96 13.94 -16.04
N ILE A 63 -28.02 13.51 -16.89
CA ILE A 63 -27.05 12.47 -16.55
C ILE A 63 -25.87 13.12 -15.84
N VAL A 64 -25.65 12.75 -14.58
CA VAL A 64 -24.45 13.14 -13.82
C VAL A 64 -23.44 12.01 -13.87
N ARG A 65 -22.19 12.33 -14.18
CA ARG A 65 -21.07 11.37 -14.15
C ARG A 65 -20.56 11.23 -12.71
N MET A 66 -20.63 10.02 -12.19
CA MET A 66 -20.21 9.67 -10.84
C MET A 66 -19.03 8.68 -10.89
N PHE A 67 -18.13 8.75 -9.92
CA PHE A 67 -17.05 7.79 -9.74
C PHE A 67 -17.37 6.85 -8.58
N LEU A 68 -16.87 5.61 -8.62
CA LEU A 68 -16.97 4.72 -7.47
C LEU A 68 -16.20 5.31 -6.28
N PRO A 69 -16.75 5.29 -5.05
CA PRO A 69 -16.01 5.66 -3.86
C PRO A 69 -14.76 4.78 -3.67
N PRO A 70 -13.68 5.28 -3.05
CA PRO A 70 -12.45 4.51 -2.84
C PRO A 70 -12.67 3.14 -2.18
N ALA A 71 -13.51 3.07 -1.14
CA ALA A 71 -13.84 1.81 -0.47
C ALA A 71 -14.52 0.78 -1.39
N GLN A 72 -15.28 1.23 -2.39
CA GLN A 72 -15.88 0.35 -3.38
C GLN A 72 -14.86 -0.14 -4.41
N GLN A 73 -13.92 0.73 -4.81
CA GLN A 73 -12.80 0.38 -5.68
C GLN A 73 -11.88 -0.66 -5.02
N ASP A 74 -11.52 -0.45 -3.75
CA ASP A 74 -10.68 -1.36 -2.96
C ASP A 74 -11.32 -2.75 -2.84
N ARG A 75 -12.64 -2.80 -2.68
CA ARG A 75 -13.40 -4.05 -2.59
C ARG A 75 -13.37 -4.83 -3.91
N ILE A 76 -13.54 -4.15 -5.06
CA ILE A 76 -13.38 -4.78 -6.38
C ILE A 76 -11.95 -5.29 -6.53
N LEU A 77 -10.95 -4.47 -6.19
CA LEU A 77 -9.54 -4.83 -6.32
C LEU A 77 -9.17 -6.03 -5.43
N LYS A 78 -9.76 -6.16 -4.25
CA LYS A 78 -9.58 -7.30 -3.35
C LYS A 78 -10.09 -8.61 -3.98
N ILE A 79 -11.26 -8.56 -4.63
CA ILE A 79 -11.84 -9.71 -5.37
C ILE A 79 -10.93 -10.10 -6.54
N VAL A 80 -10.45 -9.13 -7.32
CA VAL A 80 -9.53 -9.36 -8.45
C VAL A 80 -8.23 -9.99 -7.97
N LYS A 81 -7.62 -9.46 -6.91
CA LYS A 81 -6.38 -10.01 -6.33
C LYS A 81 -6.59 -11.43 -5.80
N TRP A 82 -7.73 -11.71 -5.18
CA TRP A 82 -8.07 -13.06 -4.71
C TRP A 82 -8.14 -14.03 -5.88
N PHE A 83 -8.82 -13.65 -6.96
CA PHE A 83 -8.94 -14.49 -8.15
C PHE A 83 -7.58 -14.76 -8.80
N LEU A 84 -6.76 -13.73 -8.98
CA LEU A 84 -5.41 -13.87 -9.55
C LEU A 84 -4.49 -14.74 -8.68
N SER A 85 -4.74 -14.85 -7.37
CA SER A 85 -3.96 -15.72 -6.47
C SER A 85 -4.19 -17.22 -6.70
N LYS A 86 -5.25 -17.59 -7.44
CA LYS A 86 -5.59 -18.99 -7.72
C LYS A 86 -4.78 -19.60 -8.87
N GLY A 87 -3.97 -18.81 -9.58
CA GLY A 87 -3.09 -19.30 -10.64
C GLY A 87 -3.79 -19.39 -12.00
N THR A 88 -3.38 -20.35 -12.84
CA THR A 88 -3.85 -20.48 -14.23
C THR A 88 -5.00 -21.47 -14.43
N ASP A 89 -5.25 -22.37 -13.46
CA ASP A 89 -6.30 -23.40 -13.54
C ASP A 89 -7.61 -22.90 -12.93
N VAL A 90 -8.06 -21.73 -13.38
CA VAL A 90 -9.25 -21.05 -12.84
C VAL A 90 -10.46 -21.31 -13.72
N THR A 91 -11.52 -21.88 -13.14
CA THR A 91 -12.78 -22.15 -13.83
C THR A 91 -13.89 -21.26 -13.28
N ASN A 92 -15.08 -21.32 -13.87
CA ASN A 92 -16.25 -20.63 -13.33
C ASN A 92 -16.58 -21.07 -11.89
N GLU A 93 -16.22 -22.29 -11.50
CA GLU A 93 -16.46 -22.82 -10.16
C GLU A 93 -15.63 -22.09 -9.10
N THR A 94 -14.43 -21.63 -9.45
CA THR A 94 -13.53 -20.92 -8.54
C THR A 94 -14.15 -19.61 -8.02
N TRP A 95 -15.00 -18.94 -8.79
CA TRP A 95 -15.69 -17.72 -8.33
C TRP A 95 -16.61 -17.97 -7.13
N PHE A 96 -17.19 -19.16 -7.02
CA PHE A 96 -18.09 -19.51 -5.92
C PHE A 96 -17.35 -19.88 -4.63
N GLU A 97 -16.05 -20.20 -4.70
CA GLU A 97 -15.23 -20.40 -3.50
C GLU A 97 -14.99 -19.08 -2.74
N LEU A 98 -15.11 -17.94 -3.43
CA LEU A 98 -15.03 -16.63 -2.79
C LEU A 98 -16.39 -16.31 -2.16
N THR A 99 -16.47 -16.47 -0.84
CA THR A 99 -17.62 -16.05 -0.02
C THR A 99 -17.33 -14.69 0.65
N PRO A 100 -18.35 -14.01 1.19
CA PRO A 100 -18.14 -12.76 1.94
C PRO A 100 -17.16 -12.91 3.09
N GLU A 101 -17.21 -14.05 3.80
CA GLU A 101 -16.33 -14.36 4.92
C GLU A 101 -14.90 -14.57 4.43
N VAL A 102 -14.71 -15.34 3.36
CA VAL A 102 -13.39 -15.51 2.73
C VAL A 102 -12.85 -14.16 2.28
N LEU A 103 -13.67 -13.33 1.62
CA LEU A 103 -13.28 -12.01 1.15
C LEU A 103 -12.92 -11.07 2.30
N GLU A 104 -13.59 -11.13 3.45
CA GLU A 104 -13.33 -10.27 4.60
C GLU A 104 -11.95 -10.55 5.19
N TYR A 105 -11.65 -11.83 5.49
CA TYR A 105 -10.43 -12.24 6.17
C TYR A 105 -9.24 -12.50 5.24
N TRP A 106 -9.48 -12.69 3.94
CA TRP A 106 -8.41 -12.95 2.99
C TRP A 106 -7.47 -11.74 2.84
N GLN A 107 -6.17 -12.04 2.83
CA GLN A 107 -5.08 -11.13 2.54
C GLN A 107 -4.27 -11.72 1.38
N PRO A 108 -3.82 -10.92 0.41
CA PRO A 108 -2.95 -11.41 -0.65
C PRO A 108 -1.67 -11.98 -0.03
N ALA A 109 -1.34 -13.22 -0.37
CA ALA A 109 -0.08 -13.83 0.06
C ALA A 109 1.07 -12.95 -0.44
N SER A 110 1.88 -12.42 0.48
CA SER A 110 3.20 -11.90 0.14
C SER A 110 3.95 -13.04 -0.55
N ALA A 111 4.33 -12.85 -1.81
CA ALA A 111 5.11 -13.82 -2.54
C ALA A 111 6.45 -14.03 -1.82
N ILE A 112 6.50 -15.06 -0.97
CA ILE A 112 7.75 -15.64 -0.51
C ILE A 112 8.32 -16.32 -1.75
N VAL A 113 9.35 -15.73 -2.34
CA VAL A 113 10.09 -16.32 -3.44
C VAL A 113 10.68 -17.64 -2.94
N ALA A 114 10.10 -18.76 -3.37
CA ALA A 114 10.74 -20.05 -3.27
C ALA A 114 11.94 -20.08 -4.23
N PRO A 115 13.10 -20.62 -3.84
CA PRO A 115 14.25 -20.75 -4.73
C PRO A 115 13.98 -21.89 -5.72
N ALA A 116 13.63 -21.56 -6.96
CA ALA A 116 13.66 -22.51 -8.06
C ALA A 116 14.96 -22.31 -8.85
N THR A 117 15.70 -23.42 -8.99
CA THR A 117 16.92 -23.60 -9.81
C THR A 117 16.73 -23.12 -11.26
N PRO A 118 17.80 -22.63 -11.93
CA PRO A 118 17.69 -22.05 -13.26
C PRO A 118 17.84 -23.11 -14.35
N VAL A 119 16.93 -23.12 -15.33
CA VAL A 119 17.23 -23.56 -16.70
C VAL A 119 16.49 -22.66 -17.68
N GLY A 120 17.27 -22.03 -18.59
CA GLY A 120 16.85 -21.77 -19.96
C GLY A 120 16.24 -20.40 -20.26
N SER A 121 17.04 -19.58 -20.95
CA SER A 121 16.72 -18.32 -21.63
C SER A 121 15.36 -18.27 -22.35
N ASP A 122 14.70 -17.11 -22.29
CA ASP A 122 14.50 -16.34 -23.51
C ASP A 122 14.21 -14.85 -23.23
N ALA A 123 14.85 -14.00 -24.03
CA ALA A 123 14.82 -12.56 -23.92
C ALA A 123 13.46 -12.01 -24.38
N ARG A 124 12.72 -11.37 -23.47
CA ARG A 124 11.74 -10.36 -23.83
C ARG A 124 11.94 -9.17 -22.92
N SER A 125 12.38 -8.07 -23.51
CA SER A 125 12.47 -6.75 -22.90
C SER A 125 11.07 -6.32 -22.43
N SER A 126 10.66 -6.80 -21.26
CA SER A 126 9.66 -6.12 -20.46
C SER A 126 10.31 -4.84 -19.97
N PHE A 127 9.61 -3.71 -20.06
CA PHE A 127 9.97 -2.53 -19.29
C PHE A 127 10.00 -2.97 -17.82
N VAL A 128 11.20 -3.28 -17.31
CA VAL A 128 11.39 -3.62 -15.91
C VAL A 128 11.10 -2.34 -15.17
N GLU A 129 9.88 -2.24 -14.66
CA GLU A 129 9.50 -1.17 -13.75
C GLU A 129 10.56 -1.16 -12.63
N SER A 130 11.31 -0.05 -12.55
CA SER A 130 12.48 0.00 -11.66
C SER A 130 12.05 -0.26 -10.22
N ALA A 131 12.96 -0.79 -9.41
CA ALA A 131 12.69 -1.01 -8.00
C ALA A 131 12.17 0.27 -7.31
N ALA A 132 12.66 1.45 -7.70
CA ALA A 132 12.14 2.76 -7.28
C ALA A 132 10.68 3.02 -7.70
N ALA A 133 10.26 2.63 -8.90
CA ALA A 133 8.87 2.76 -9.33
C ALA A 133 7.93 1.80 -8.58
N LYS A 134 8.38 0.57 -8.33
CA LYS A 134 7.68 -0.40 -7.46
C LYS A 134 7.59 0.11 -6.03
N PHE A 135 8.67 0.69 -5.51
CA PHE A 135 8.77 1.30 -4.20
C PHE A 135 7.78 2.47 -4.00
N ARG A 136 7.73 3.40 -4.97
CA ARG A 136 6.76 4.52 -4.97
C ARG A 136 5.31 4.04 -4.97
N LYS A 137 5.02 2.88 -5.58
CA LYS A 137 3.69 2.24 -5.53
C LYS A 137 3.41 1.60 -4.17
N THR A 138 4.39 0.94 -3.54
CA THR A 138 4.23 0.30 -2.22
C THR A 138 3.95 1.31 -1.10
N ILE A 139 4.62 2.47 -1.11
CA ILE A 139 4.39 3.52 -0.09
C ILE A 139 3.00 4.15 -0.18
N LYS A 140 2.49 4.40 -1.39
CA LYS A 140 1.17 5.04 -1.60
C LYS A 140 -0.01 4.17 -1.15
N ASN A 141 0.18 2.85 -1.10
CA ASN A 141 -0.86 1.88 -0.79
C ASN A 141 -1.03 1.58 0.72
N HIS A 142 -0.13 2.09 1.58
CA HIS A 142 -0.16 1.85 3.02
C HIS A 142 -0.22 3.18 3.80
N SER A 143 -1.43 3.68 4.06
CA SER A 143 -1.64 4.77 5.02
C SER A 143 -1.51 4.23 6.45
N VAL A 144 -0.27 4.07 6.91
CA VAL A 144 0.02 3.71 8.31
C VAL A 144 0.35 5.00 9.07
N PRO A 145 -0.43 5.39 10.08
CA PRO A 145 -0.10 6.56 10.89
C PRO A 145 1.20 6.30 11.67
N TYR A 146 2.15 7.22 11.57
CA TYR A 146 3.42 7.13 12.29
C TYR A 146 3.31 7.71 13.71
N PRO A 147 3.97 7.10 14.71
CA PRO A 147 3.94 7.58 16.09
C PRO A 147 4.70 8.90 16.20
N LYS A 148 4.08 9.90 16.81
CA LYS A 148 4.75 11.18 17.10
C LYS A 148 5.77 11.00 18.24
N PHE A 149 6.94 11.58 18.07
CA PHE A 149 7.97 11.69 19.09
C PHE A 149 7.93 13.08 19.71
N SER A 150 7.06 13.26 20.71
CA SER A 150 6.83 14.54 21.38
C SER A 150 7.57 14.69 22.71
N GLU A 151 8.01 13.60 23.33
CA GLU A 151 8.71 13.63 24.61
C GLU A 151 9.85 12.62 24.65
N ASP A 152 11.02 13.06 25.12
CA ASP A 152 12.25 12.27 25.15
C ASP A 152 12.10 10.96 25.96
N ARG A 153 11.27 10.94 27.01
CA ARG A 153 11.03 9.75 27.85
C ARG A 153 10.39 8.57 27.10
N PHE A 154 9.71 8.83 25.97
CA PHE A 154 9.06 7.78 25.18
C PHE A 154 9.99 7.19 24.12
N TRP A 155 11.28 7.51 24.13
CA TRP A 155 12.26 7.08 23.13
C TRP A 155 12.19 5.57 22.84
N VAL A 156 12.22 4.70 23.85
CA VAL A 156 12.21 3.23 23.65
C VAL A 156 10.96 2.78 22.91
N THR A 157 9.80 3.22 23.37
CA THR A 157 8.50 2.88 22.78
C THR A 157 8.40 3.44 21.36
N TRP A 158 8.77 4.71 21.15
CA TRP A 158 8.74 5.33 19.84
C TRP A 158 9.68 4.62 18.85
N ASN A 159 10.93 4.36 19.27
CA ASN A 159 11.95 3.71 18.46
C ASN A 159 11.55 2.29 18.04
N THR A 160 10.88 1.55 18.93
CA THR A 160 10.35 0.22 18.60
C THR A 160 9.23 0.32 17.56
N ASN A 161 8.28 1.24 17.75
CA ASN A 161 7.14 1.40 16.86
C ASN A 161 7.54 1.91 15.46
N ILE A 162 8.49 2.85 15.39
CA ILE A 162 8.94 3.39 14.09
C ILE A 162 9.69 2.32 13.29
N ARG A 163 10.52 1.49 13.92
CA ARG A 163 11.19 0.33 13.29
C ARG A 163 10.19 -0.65 12.68
N ILE A 164 9.11 -0.97 13.39
CA ILE A 164 8.06 -1.88 12.91
C ILE A 164 7.37 -1.28 11.68
N LYS A 165 6.95 -0.01 11.74
CA LYS A 165 6.21 0.64 10.64
C LYS A 165 7.05 0.80 9.39
N LEU A 166 8.31 1.21 9.54
CA LEU A 166 9.24 1.34 8.43
C LEU A 166 9.59 -0.02 7.80
N ARG A 167 9.61 -1.10 8.60
CA ARG A 167 9.69 -2.47 8.07
C ARG A 167 8.44 -2.88 7.28
N ILE A 168 7.24 -2.54 7.76
CA ILE A 168 5.99 -2.80 7.01
C ILE A 168 6.01 -2.10 5.64
N HIS A 169 6.58 -0.90 5.59
CA HIS A 169 6.72 -0.12 4.35
C HIS A 169 7.94 -0.53 3.50
N GLY A 170 8.75 -1.49 3.96
CA GLY A 170 9.93 -1.98 3.23
C GLY A 170 11.11 -1.02 3.20
N VAL A 171 11.16 -0.03 4.08
CA VAL A 171 12.22 1.02 4.16
C VAL A 171 13.15 0.84 5.35
N GLN A 172 13.19 -0.36 5.94
CA GLN A 172 13.98 -0.63 7.15
C GLN A 172 15.50 -0.45 6.94
N LEU A 173 15.99 -0.51 5.69
CA LEU A 173 17.40 -0.34 5.37
C LEU A 173 17.91 1.05 5.77
N VAL A 174 17.05 2.08 5.74
CA VAL A 174 17.38 3.43 6.24
C VAL A 174 17.67 3.45 7.75
N LEU A 175 17.16 2.48 8.50
CA LEU A 175 17.40 2.37 9.94
C LEU A 175 18.65 1.56 10.29
N ASP A 176 19.30 0.97 9.29
CA ASP A 176 20.58 0.30 9.45
C ASP A 176 21.70 1.33 9.22
N PRO A 177 22.47 1.71 10.25
CA PRO A 177 23.52 2.72 10.13
C PRO A 177 24.70 2.27 9.25
N ASP A 178 24.83 0.96 8.98
CA ASP A 178 25.95 0.37 8.25
C ASP A 178 25.55 -0.05 6.82
N TYR A 179 24.28 0.13 6.43
CA TYR A 179 23.83 -0.19 5.09
C TYR A 179 24.42 0.76 4.05
N LEU A 180 25.05 0.18 3.04
CA LEU A 180 25.58 0.87 1.87
C LEU A 180 25.10 0.16 0.60
N PRO A 181 24.44 0.85 -0.35
CA PRO A 181 24.03 0.23 -1.60
C PRO A 181 25.26 -0.11 -2.46
N GLU A 182 25.27 -1.29 -3.08
CA GLU A 182 26.42 -1.77 -3.88
C GLU A 182 26.22 -1.55 -5.38
N THR A 183 24.96 -1.53 -5.82
CA THR A 183 24.60 -1.34 -7.23
C THR A 183 23.95 0.02 -7.49
N ALA A 184 23.96 0.47 -8.76
CA ALA A 184 23.30 1.70 -9.15
C ALA A 184 21.77 1.66 -8.89
N ASP A 185 21.12 0.55 -9.20
CA ASP A 185 19.69 0.37 -8.96
C ASP A 185 19.32 0.39 -7.46
N GLU A 186 20.16 -0.20 -6.60
CA GLU A 186 20.02 -0.13 -5.15
C GLU A 186 20.26 1.28 -4.63
N THR A 187 21.21 2.01 -5.22
CA THR A 187 21.50 3.41 -4.85
C THR A 187 20.29 4.28 -5.11
N ASP A 188 19.73 4.22 -6.33
CA ASP A 188 18.53 4.98 -6.69
C ASP A 188 17.33 4.62 -5.80
N THR A 189 17.18 3.33 -5.51
CA THR A 189 16.11 2.86 -4.61
C THR A 189 16.32 3.37 -3.20
N PHE A 190 17.55 3.35 -2.70
CA PHE A 190 17.87 3.80 -1.35
C PHE A 190 17.69 5.32 -1.19
N VAL A 191 18.01 6.11 -2.23
CA VAL A 191 17.71 7.56 -2.24
C VAL A 191 16.22 7.83 -2.08
N GLU A 192 15.37 7.07 -2.78
CA GLU A 192 13.91 7.18 -2.63
C GLU A 192 13.46 6.77 -1.21
N MET A 193 14.07 5.74 -0.62
CA MET A 193 13.82 5.37 0.78
C MET A 193 14.21 6.49 1.75
N GLN A 194 15.39 7.08 1.57
CA GLN A 194 15.88 8.20 2.38
C GLN A 194 14.90 9.37 2.34
N ASN A 195 14.50 9.81 1.13
CA ASN A 195 13.55 10.90 0.95
C ASN A 195 12.21 10.64 1.65
N PHE A 196 11.68 9.42 1.51
CA PHE A 196 10.43 9.03 2.17
C PHE A 196 10.56 9.08 3.71
N VAL A 197 11.59 8.43 4.26
CA VAL A 197 11.77 8.36 5.72
C VAL A 197 12.10 9.73 6.29
N PHE A 198 12.83 10.57 5.56
CA PHE A 198 13.11 11.95 5.97
C PHE A 198 11.81 12.77 6.08
N GLY A 199 10.91 12.64 5.10
CA GLY A 199 9.58 13.26 5.16
C GLY A 199 8.77 12.78 6.37
N VAL A 200 8.78 11.47 6.65
CA VAL A 200 8.15 10.90 7.84
C VAL A 200 8.75 11.49 9.12
N PHE A 201 10.09 11.56 9.22
CA PHE A 201 10.78 12.13 10.38
C PHE A 201 10.48 13.61 10.58
N ASN A 202 10.37 14.40 9.52
CA ASN A 202 9.96 15.80 9.59
C ASN A 202 8.59 15.98 10.25
N ASP A 203 7.65 15.07 9.99
CA ASP A 203 6.29 15.16 10.53
C ASP A 203 6.16 14.64 11.96
N ILE A 204 7.02 13.68 12.36
CA ILE A 204 6.87 12.98 13.64
C ILE A 204 7.91 13.35 14.70
N LEU A 205 9.06 13.92 14.36
CA LEU A 205 10.08 14.35 15.33
C LEU A 205 9.73 15.73 15.88
N LEU A 206 9.14 15.78 17.07
CA LEU A 206 8.59 17.01 17.64
C LEU A 206 9.40 17.57 18.80
N THR A 207 10.29 16.79 19.42
CA THR A 207 11.15 17.28 20.50
C THR A 207 12.19 18.28 19.96
N PRO A 208 12.56 19.33 20.71
CA PRO A 208 13.55 20.32 20.24
C PRO A 208 14.89 19.67 19.86
N ARG A 209 15.33 18.67 20.62
CA ARG A 209 16.57 17.95 20.39
C ARG A 209 16.50 17.08 19.14
N ALA A 210 15.40 16.36 18.91
CA ALA A 210 15.21 15.57 17.69
C ALA A 210 15.09 16.47 16.44
N ARG A 211 14.40 17.62 16.54
CA ARG A 211 14.36 18.61 15.45
C ARG A 211 15.73 19.19 15.14
N GLY A 212 16.55 19.47 16.15
CA GLY A 212 17.93 19.89 15.96
C GLY A 212 18.77 18.87 15.18
N ILE A 213 18.60 17.58 15.48
CA ILE A 213 19.24 16.49 14.73
C ILE A 213 18.72 16.44 13.29
N LEU A 214 17.41 16.54 13.08
CA LEU A 214 16.81 16.53 11.74
C LEU A 214 17.34 17.67 10.86
N HIS A 215 17.38 18.90 11.39
CA HIS A 215 17.84 20.07 10.64
C HIS A 215 19.32 20.00 10.24
N LYS A 216 20.16 19.26 10.98
CA LYS A 216 21.57 19.06 10.62
C LYS A 216 21.75 18.31 9.29
N HIS A 217 20.77 17.50 8.90
CA HIS A 217 20.85 16.59 7.74
C HIS A 217 19.83 16.93 6.65
N VAL A 218 19.25 18.13 6.69
CA VAL A 218 18.17 18.54 5.76
C VAL A 218 18.64 18.78 4.33
N ASP A 219 19.87 19.27 4.15
CA ASP A 219 20.40 19.60 2.82
C ASP A 219 20.58 18.36 1.94
N GLU A 220 20.91 17.23 2.57
CA GLU A 220 21.16 15.94 1.91
C GLU A 220 19.97 14.97 2.02
N LEU A 221 18.95 15.34 2.79
CA LEU A 221 17.80 14.48 3.16
C LEU A 221 18.23 13.11 3.70
N ASP A 222 19.35 13.07 4.43
CA ASP A 222 19.95 11.84 4.93
C ASP A 222 19.23 11.32 6.19
N ALA A 223 18.18 10.53 5.97
CA ALA A 223 17.40 9.92 7.04
C ALA A 223 18.18 8.88 7.86
N GLN A 224 19.14 8.16 7.25
CA GLN A 224 20.01 7.22 7.93
C GLN A 224 20.92 7.94 8.94
N ALA A 225 21.49 9.09 8.57
CA ALA A 225 22.27 9.92 9.49
C ALA A 225 21.43 10.51 10.63
N VAL A 226 20.22 10.97 10.34
CA VAL A 226 19.26 11.40 11.37
C VAL A 226 19.01 10.27 12.37
N TYR A 227 18.73 9.06 11.88
CA TYR A 227 18.44 7.91 12.74
C TYR A 227 19.65 7.51 13.61
N ARG A 228 20.84 7.48 13.02
CA ARG A 228 22.11 7.23 13.74
C ARG A 228 22.33 8.24 14.87
N ASP A 229 22.16 9.52 14.59
CA ASP A 229 22.32 10.59 15.58
C ASP A 229 21.24 10.52 16.68
N LEU A 230 19.99 10.17 16.33
CA LEU A 230 18.92 9.91 17.30
C LEU A 230 19.28 8.76 18.26
N VAL A 231 19.75 7.62 17.72
CA VAL A 231 20.18 6.47 18.54
C VAL A 231 21.35 6.84 19.44
N ALA A 232 22.35 7.56 18.94
CA ALA A 232 23.48 8.02 19.74
C ALA A 232 23.07 9.04 20.82
N SER A 233 22.08 9.87 20.52
CA SER A 233 21.57 10.94 21.39
C SER A 233 20.70 10.40 22.53
N TYR A 234 19.79 9.48 22.23
CA TYR A 234 18.76 8.98 23.14
C TYR A 234 19.04 7.57 23.68
N GLY A 235 19.77 6.74 22.95
CA GLY A 235 20.15 5.39 23.36
C GLY A 235 21.11 5.35 24.57
N LYS A 236 21.90 6.41 24.79
CA LYS A 236 22.81 6.52 25.94
C LYS A 236 22.09 6.44 27.30
N GLY A 237 20.83 6.90 27.39
CA GLY A 237 20.04 6.84 28.63
C GLY A 237 19.61 5.42 29.02
N ILE A 238 19.44 4.52 28.03
CA ILE A 238 19.04 3.12 28.25
C ILE A 238 20.23 2.32 28.82
N ASN A 239 21.43 2.50 28.25
CA ASN A 239 22.64 1.83 28.74
C ASN A 239 22.98 2.28 30.18
N ALA A 240 22.73 3.54 30.52
CA ALA A 240 22.91 4.04 31.88
C ALA A 240 21.91 3.44 32.88
N GLN A 241 20.63 3.26 32.51
CA GLN A 241 19.61 2.65 33.38
C GLN A 241 19.81 1.14 33.58
N ILE A 242 20.24 0.41 32.56
CA ILE A 242 20.54 -1.04 32.68
C ILE A 242 21.76 -1.27 33.58
N THR A 243 22.78 -0.41 33.47
CA THR A 243 23.96 -0.46 34.35
C THR A 243 23.59 -0.13 35.80
N ALA A 244 22.73 0.87 36.03
CA ALA A 244 22.28 1.26 37.38
C ALA A 244 21.36 0.23 38.06
N THR A 245 20.66 -0.61 37.28
CA THR A 245 19.76 -1.67 37.80
C THR A 245 20.50 -2.99 38.07
N SER A 246 21.76 -3.10 37.66
CA SER A 246 22.61 -4.29 37.84
C SER A 246 23.59 -4.16 39.02
N ILE A 247 23.30 -3.27 39.99
CA ILE A 247 24.09 -3.06 41.21
C ILE A 247 23.25 -3.40 42.44
#